data_AF-A0A955SV75-F1
#
_entry.id   AF-A0A955SV75-F1
#
_cell.length_a   1.000
_cell.length_b   1.000
_cell.length_c   1.000
_cell.angle_alpha   90.00
_cell.angle_beta   90.00
_cell.angle_gamma   90.00
#
_symmetry.space_group_name_H-M   'P 1'
#
loop_
_entity.id
_entity.type
_entity.pdbx_description
1 polymer ?
#
loop_
_entity_poly.entity_id
_entity_poly.type
_entity_poly.pdbx_seq_one_letter_code
_entity_poly.pdbx_strand_id
1 'polypeptide(L)'
;MNHLKSKGSSCDVLGDPDTGDGQENCNLTRTNAATALANWLETDPTSSGDPDFLIVGDLNCYTMEDPIATLTSAGYEDLIHSFIGSIGYSFVIDGEAGSLDHALASPSLFARVEGAAEWHINADEPSVYDYNEEFNPPMFYSPDPYRSSDHDPLLIGLRLAPIPTETPTATASNTSTPTPTPSDTPTLTSTFTPTDTSTATLTLTDTATSTETHTPISTSTLTETPTNSIDYDIIDD
;
A
#
# COMPACT_ATOMS: atom_id res chain seq x y z
N MET A 1 3.47 10.08 15.95
CA MET A 1 4.78 9.68 16.50
C MET A 1 4.55 8.81 17.72
N ASN A 2 5.06 7.58 17.65
CA ASN A 2 5.06 6.62 18.75
C ASN A 2 6.44 6.65 19.40
N HIS A 3 6.49 6.58 20.72
CA HIS A 3 7.72 6.37 21.46
C HIS A 3 7.48 5.21 22.44
N LEU A 4 8.02 4.04 22.15
CA LEU A 4 7.82 2.88 23.01
C LEU A 4 8.79 2.89 24.20
N LYS A 5 8.62 1.92 25.11
CA LYS A 5 9.39 1.86 26.34
C LYS A 5 10.87 1.59 26.05
N SER A 6 11.75 2.49 26.51
CA SER A 6 13.21 2.35 26.33
C SER A 6 13.81 1.07 26.91
N LYS A 7 14.76 0.50 26.16
CA LYS A 7 15.59 -0.67 26.51
C LYS A 7 16.56 -0.41 27.68
N GLY A 8 16.98 0.84 27.88
CA GLY A 8 18.00 1.21 28.89
C GLY A 8 17.49 1.28 30.34
N SER A 9 16.20 1.04 30.59
CA SER A 9 15.60 1.18 31.92
C SER A 9 14.93 -0.13 32.36
N SER A 10 14.97 -0.43 33.66
CA SER A 10 14.46 -1.71 34.18
C SER A 10 12.93 -1.82 34.08
N CYS A 11 12.47 -3.02 33.70
CA CYS A 11 11.07 -3.44 33.77
C CYS A 11 10.86 -4.65 34.71
N ASP A 12 11.79 -4.91 35.63
CA ASP A 12 11.75 -6.04 36.57
C ASP A 12 10.47 -6.02 37.43
N VAL A 13 10.05 -4.82 37.85
CA VAL A 13 8.83 -4.63 38.65
C VAL A 13 7.55 -4.98 37.89
N LEU A 14 7.61 -4.99 36.56
CA LEU A 14 6.54 -5.42 35.66
C LEU A 14 6.67 -6.89 35.27
N GLY A 15 7.73 -7.58 35.73
CA GLY A 15 8.00 -8.97 35.36
C GLY A 15 8.56 -9.13 33.94
N ASP A 16 9.17 -8.08 33.38
CA ASP A 16 9.71 -8.04 32.02
C ASP A 16 11.20 -7.61 32.03
N PRO A 17 12.07 -8.37 32.73
CA PRO A 17 13.50 -8.09 32.74
C PRO A 17 14.16 -8.48 31.41
N ASP A 18 15.39 -8.01 31.19
CA ASP A 18 16.26 -8.55 30.15
C ASP A 18 16.51 -10.05 30.40
N THR A 19 16.18 -10.87 29.40
CA THR A 19 16.34 -12.33 29.46
C THR A 19 17.64 -12.82 28.81
N GLY A 20 18.44 -11.92 28.23
CA GLY A 20 19.68 -12.25 27.52
C GLY A 20 19.45 -12.88 26.14
N ASP A 21 18.28 -12.65 25.55
CA ASP A 21 17.89 -13.14 24.21
C ASP A 21 18.25 -12.15 23.08
N GLY A 22 18.84 -11.00 23.43
CA GLY A 22 19.23 -9.93 22.49
C GLY A 22 18.18 -8.85 22.29
N GLN A 23 17.00 -8.96 22.93
CA GLN A 23 15.94 -7.94 22.84
C GLN A 23 16.01 -6.92 23.98
N GLU A 24 16.85 -7.17 24.98
CA GLU A 24 17.09 -6.32 26.16
C GLU A 24 15.84 -6.14 27.06
N ASN A 25 15.88 -5.21 28.01
CA ASN A 25 14.79 -4.99 28.95
C ASN A 25 13.50 -4.55 28.25
N CYS A 26 12.37 -4.76 28.94
CA CYS A 26 11.07 -4.22 28.56
C CYS A 26 10.53 -4.74 27.20
N ASN A 27 11.03 -5.87 26.69
CA ASN A 27 10.60 -6.40 25.39
C ASN A 27 9.12 -6.77 25.38
N LEU A 28 8.63 -7.49 26.39
CA LEU A 28 7.20 -7.85 26.47
C LEU A 28 6.32 -6.60 26.56
N THR A 29 6.78 -5.56 27.26
CA THR A 29 6.10 -4.28 27.41
C THR A 29 5.98 -3.56 26.06
N ARG A 30 7.07 -3.53 25.26
CA ARG A 30 7.06 -2.99 23.90
C ARG A 30 6.15 -3.80 22.98
N THR A 31 6.20 -5.12 23.05
CA THR A 31 5.35 -6.04 22.28
C THR A 31 3.86 -5.86 22.60
N ASN A 32 3.52 -5.68 23.88
CA ASN A 32 2.15 -5.38 24.31
C ASN A 32 1.69 -4.01 23.81
N ALA A 33 2.57 -3.00 23.78
CA ALA A 33 2.25 -1.68 23.23
C ALA A 33 2.04 -1.74 21.71
N ALA A 34 2.88 -2.48 20.97
CA ALA A 34 2.72 -2.73 19.54
C ALA A 34 1.39 -3.44 19.24
N THR A 35 1.04 -4.46 20.03
CA THR A 35 -0.27 -5.15 19.93
C THR A 35 -1.43 -4.19 20.18
N ALA A 36 -1.34 -3.36 21.23
CA ALA A 36 -2.39 -2.40 21.56
C ALA A 36 -2.54 -1.34 20.46
N LEU A 37 -1.44 -0.88 19.86
CA LEU A 37 -1.44 0.06 18.75
C LEU A 37 -2.13 -0.54 17.52
N ALA A 38 -1.73 -1.74 17.09
CA ALA A 38 -2.35 -2.41 15.95
C ALA A 38 -3.86 -2.60 16.16
N ASN A 39 -4.27 -3.10 17.32
CA ASN A 39 -5.69 -3.27 17.67
C ASN A 39 -6.45 -1.94 17.69
N TRP A 40 -5.83 -0.84 18.13
CA TRP A 40 -6.47 0.47 18.14
C TRP A 40 -6.67 1.01 16.73
N LEU A 41 -5.68 0.87 15.85
CA LEU A 41 -5.78 1.31 14.45
C LEU A 41 -6.86 0.52 13.68
N GLU A 42 -7.05 -0.77 13.96
CA GLU A 42 -8.15 -1.56 13.40
C GLU A 42 -9.55 -0.97 13.68
N THR A 43 -9.70 -0.17 14.74
CA THR A 43 -10.98 0.45 15.10
C THR A 43 -11.33 1.70 14.29
N ASP A 44 -10.45 2.14 13.37
CA ASP A 44 -10.51 3.46 12.72
C ASP A 44 -10.71 4.57 13.76
N PRO A 45 -9.69 4.83 14.60
CA PRO A 45 -9.85 5.64 15.79
C PRO A 45 -10.12 7.13 15.49
N THR A 46 -9.88 7.56 14.26
CA THR A 46 -10.20 8.91 13.78
C THR A 46 -11.53 8.97 13.02
N SER A 47 -12.17 7.81 12.79
CA SER A 47 -13.40 7.67 11.97
C SER A 47 -13.23 8.25 10.56
N SER A 48 -12.03 8.10 9.99
CA SER A 48 -11.68 8.63 8.68
C SER A 48 -12.26 7.78 7.54
N GLY A 49 -12.45 6.48 7.77
CA GLY A 49 -12.75 5.49 6.73
C GLY A 49 -11.59 5.24 5.76
N ASP A 50 -10.41 5.81 6.01
CA ASP A 50 -9.22 5.62 5.18
C ASP A 50 -8.43 4.39 5.68
N PRO A 51 -8.14 3.38 4.82
CA PRO A 51 -7.32 2.25 5.21
C PRO A 51 -5.82 2.57 5.27
N ASP A 52 -5.40 3.76 4.83
CA ASP A 52 -4.01 4.17 4.79
C ASP A 52 -3.52 4.59 6.19
N PHE A 53 -2.74 3.73 6.84
CA PHE A 53 -2.17 3.97 8.17
C PHE A 53 -0.64 3.96 8.10
N LEU A 54 -0.01 4.91 8.77
CA LEU A 54 1.44 4.97 8.99
C LEU A 54 1.73 4.92 10.49
N ILE A 55 2.45 3.89 10.92
CA ILE A 55 3.05 3.80 12.24
C ILE A 55 4.46 4.34 12.12
N VAL A 56 4.80 5.40 12.86
CA VAL A 56 6.13 5.98 12.82
C VAL A 56 6.60 6.48 14.18
N GLY A 57 7.89 6.31 14.45
CA GLY A 57 8.63 6.87 15.59
C GLY A 57 9.63 5.88 16.21
N ASP A 58 10.22 6.27 17.34
CA ASP A 58 11.13 5.45 18.13
C ASP A 58 10.38 4.30 18.82
N LEU A 59 10.42 3.11 18.22
CA LEU A 59 9.82 1.92 18.80
C LEU A 59 10.76 1.21 19.78
N ASN A 60 11.96 1.76 20.01
CA ASN A 60 12.96 1.28 20.94
C ASN A 60 13.22 -0.23 20.77
N CYS A 61 13.27 -0.75 19.55
CA CYS A 61 13.48 -2.16 19.25
C CYS A 61 14.17 -2.32 17.90
N TYR A 62 15.05 -3.32 17.75
CA TYR A 62 15.63 -3.63 16.45
C TYR A 62 14.60 -4.27 15.51
N THR A 63 14.84 -4.18 14.20
CA THR A 63 13.94 -4.63 13.11
C THR A 63 13.42 -6.07 13.26
N MET A 64 14.19 -6.95 13.90
CA MET A 64 13.83 -8.38 14.05
C MET A 64 13.33 -8.74 15.45
N GLU A 65 13.09 -7.75 16.32
CA GLU A 65 12.52 -7.97 17.66
C GLU A 65 11.00 -8.15 17.62
N ASP A 66 10.48 -8.71 18.71
CA ASP A 66 9.07 -9.05 18.88
C ASP A 66 8.08 -7.90 18.60
N PRO A 67 8.36 -6.62 18.94
CA PRO A 67 7.44 -5.52 18.65
C PRO A 67 7.26 -5.29 17.13
N ILE A 68 8.34 -5.36 16.34
CA ILE A 68 8.27 -5.24 14.87
C ILE A 68 7.64 -6.50 14.28
N ALA A 69 8.00 -7.69 14.77
CA ALA A 69 7.35 -8.93 14.37
C ALA A 69 5.84 -8.91 14.63
N THR A 70 5.41 -8.25 15.71
CA THR A 70 3.99 -8.10 16.06
C THR A 70 3.25 -7.20 15.07
N LEU A 71 3.82 -6.02 14.76
CA LEU A 71 3.20 -5.09 13.80
C LEU A 71 3.17 -5.68 12.38
N THR A 72 4.25 -6.35 11.96
CA THR A 72 4.29 -7.03 10.65
C THR A 72 3.34 -8.21 10.58
N SER A 73 3.17 -8.97 11.66
CA SER A 73 2.14 -10.02 11.76
C SER A 73 0.71 -9.47 11.71
N ALA A 74 0.50 -8.22 12.12
CA ALA A 74 -0.76 -7.50 11.96
C ALA A 74 -0.97 -6.94 10.54
N GLY A 75 -0.02 -7.17 9.63
CA GLY A 75 -0.11 -6.82 8.21
C GLY A 75 0.51 -5.48 7.83
N TYR A 76 1.25 -4.82 8.72
CA TYR A 76 2.02 -3.62 8.37
C TYR A 76 3.35 -3.99 7.71
N GLU A 77 3.80 -3.19 6.75
CA GLU A 77 5.07 -3.38 6.04
C GLU A 77 6.10 -2.39 6.58
N ASP A 78 7.25 -2.88 7.06
CA ASP A 78 8.38 -2.05 7.49
C ASP A 78 9.05 -1.41 6.26
N LEU A 79 8.99 -0.09 6.17
CA LEU A 79 9.48 0.68 5.03
C LEU A 79 11.01 0.68 4.96
N ILE A 80 11.69 0.88 6.10
CA ILE A 80 13.16 0.90 6.11
C ILE A 80 13.69 -0.46 5.71
N HIS A 81 13.13 -1.53 6.28
CA HIS A 81 13.51 -2.88 5.89
C HIS A 81 13.19 -3.19 4.42
N SER A 82 12.06 -2.69 3.90
CA SER A 82 11.65 -2.93 2.51
C SER A 82 12.52 -2.20 1.47
N PHE A 83 12.97 -0.98 1.76
CA PHE A 83 13.71 -0.14 0.81
C PHE A 83 15.23 -0.17 0.98
N ILE A 84 15.72 -0.34 2.23
CA ILE A 84 17.16 -0.34 2.56
C ILE A 84 17.66 -1.77 2.84
N GLY A 85 16.81 -2.62 3.42
CA GLY A 85 17.16 -3.98 3.80
C GLY A 85 17.70 -4.07 5.23
N SER A 86 18.36 -5.19 5.56
CA SER A 86 18.83 -5.49 6.92
C SER A 86 20.03 -4.65 7.40
N ILE A 87 20.46 -3.66 6.61
CA ILE A 87 21.59 -2.77 6.94
C ILE A 87 21.15 -1.39 7.41
N GLY A 88 19.84 -1.10 7.39
CA GLY A 88 19.32 0.16 7.92
C GLY A 88 19.60 0.30 9.41
N TYR A 89 19.87 1.53 9.83
CA TYR A 89 20.05 1.92 11.22
C TYR A 89 19.69 3.39 11.40
N SER A 90 19.11 3.71 12.55
CA SER A 90 18.79 5.08 12.93
C SER A 90 19.55 5.53 14.17
N PHE A 91 20.27 4.61 14.82
CA PHE A 91 20.89 4.84 16.11
C PHE A 91 22.19 4.04 16.25
N VAL A 92 23.17 4.62 16.97
CA VAL A 92 24.44 3.98 17.30
C VAL A 92 24.74 4.13 18.78
N ILE A 93 24.97 3.01 19.47
CA ILE A 93 25.37 2.98 20.88
C ILE A 93 26.56 2.05 21.07
N ASP A 94 27.58 2.52 21.77
CA ASP A 94 28.82 1.77 22.05
C ASP A 94 29.48 1.14 20.82
N GLY A 95 29.25 1.72 19.63
CA GLY A 95 29.78 1.24 18.34
C GLY A 95 28.92 0.17 17.66
N GLU A 96 27.76 -0.18 18.23
CA GLU A 96 26.75 -1.03 17.62
C GLU A 96 25.68 -0.14 16.96
N ALA A 97 25.36 -0.44 15.70
CA ALA A 97 24.36 0.27 14.92
C ALA A 97 23.10 -0.58 14.77
N GLY A 98 21.93 0.04 14.89
CA GLY A 98 20.65 -0.62 14.61
C GLY A 98 19.50 0.38 14.51
N SER A 99 18.37 -0.08 13.98
CA SER A 99 17.15 0.72 13.90
C SER A 99 16.43 0.71 15.24
N LEU A 100 16.19 1.88 15.82
CA LEU A 100 15.20 2.07 16.89
C LEU A 100 13.97 2.81 16.38
N ASP A 101 14.15 3.61 15.34
CA ASP A 101 13.11 4.34 14.63
C ASP A 101 12.60 3.50 13.48
N HIS A 102 11.29 3.40 13.40
CA HIS A 102 10.64 2.61 12.36
C HIS A 102 9.54 3.41 11.69
N ALA A 103 9.29 3.07 10.44
CA ALA A 103 8.11 3.47 9.69
C ALA A 103 7.46 2.21 9.12
N LEU A 104 6.22 1.93 9.53
CA LEU A 104 5.46 0.78 9.06
C LEU A 104 4.14 1.23 8.45
N ALA A 105 3.86 0.82 7.22
CA ALA A 105 2.67 1.23 6.48
C ALA A 105 1.65 0.09 6.40
N SER A 106 0.35 0.41 6.46
CA SER A 106 -0.69 -0.55 6.08
C SER A 106 -0.52 -0.97 4.62
N PRO A 107 -1.06 -2.13 4.18
CA PRO A 107 -0.87 -2.60 2.80
C PRO A 107 -1.36 -1.60 1.74
N SER A 108 -2.42 -0.84 2.03
CA SER A 108 -2.96 0.16 1.12
C SER A 108 -2.06 1.40 1.02
N LEU A 109 -1.47 1.85 2.15
CA LEU A 109 -0.51 2.94 2.13
C LEU A 109 0.83 2.51 1.53
N PHE A 110 1.29 1.29 1.80
CA PHE A 110 2.53 0.74 1.25
C PHE A 110 2.53 0.79 -0.29
N ALA A 111 1.37 0.48 -0.92
CA ALA A 111 1.20 0.59 -2.37
C ALA A 111 1.35 2.03 -2.92
N ARG A 112 1.40 3.03 -2.03
CA ARG A 112 1.61 4.45 -2.34
C ARG A 112 2.98 4.97 -1.88
N VAL A 113 3.83 4.13 -1.30
CA VAL A 113 5.19 4.52 -0.91
C VAL A 113 6.11 4.43 -2.13
N GLU A 114 6.75 5.54 -2.48
CA GLU A 114 7.72 5.63 -3.58
C GLU A 114 9.16 5.35 -3.12
N GLY A 115 9.43 5.54 -1.82
CA GLY A 115 10.73 5.26 -1.23
C GLY A 115 10.79 5.56 0.26
N ALA A 116 11.79 4.98 0.93
CA ALA A 116 12.16 5.33 2.28
C ALA A 116 13.70 5.39 2.41
N ALA A 117 14.19 6.28 3.28
CA ALA A 117 15.62 6.46 3.53
C ALA A 117 15.86 6.89 4.99
N GLU A 118 17.05 6.61 5.49
CA GLU A 118 17.60 7.19 6.72
C GLU A 118 18.52 8.36 6.32
N TRP A 119 18.34 9.52 6.94
CA TRP A 119 19.21 10.66 6.70
C TRP A 119 20.33 10.70 7.73
N HIS A 120 21.45 10.05 7.42
CA HIS A 120 22.61 9.96 8.31
C HIS A 120 23.29 11.32 8.53
N ILE A 121 22.81 12.07 9.51
CA ILE A 121 23.35 13.37 9.95
C ILE A 121 23.61 13.42 11.46
N ASN A 122 23.18 12.40 12.21
CA ASN A 122 23.11 12.43 13.67
C ASN A 122 23.77 11.22 14.33
N ALA A 123 23.35 9.99 14.01
CA ALA A 123 23.76 8.80 14.73
C ALA A 123 25.29 8.54 14.62
N ASP A 124 25.85 8.85 13.45
CA ASP A 124 27.28 8.72 13.16
C ASP A 124 28.12 9.92 13.66
N GLU A 125 27.48 11.03 14.04
CA GLU A 125 28.19 12.22 14.50
C GLU A 125 28.69 12.06 15.94
N PRO A 126 29.90 12.57 16.27
CA PRO A 126 30.41 12.55 17.63
C PRO A 126 29.48 13.23 18.63
N SER A 127 29.20 12.57 19.75
CA SER A 127 28.36 13.11 20.83
C SER A 127 28.88 14.42 21.44
N VAL A 128 30.15 14.79 21.22
CA VAL A 128 30.70 16.09 21.66
C VAL A 128 30.13 17.29 20.88
N TYR A 129 29.55 17.07 19.71
CA TYR A 129 28.89 18.11 18.89
C TYR A 129 27.40 18.27 19.23
N ASP A 130 26.88 17.40 20.09
CA ASP A 130 25.49 17.38 20.52
C ASP A 130 25.10 18.64 21.30
N TYR A 131 23.80 18.95 21.34
CA TYR A 131 23.21 20.12 21.99
C TYR A 131 23.24 20.06 23.53
N ASN A 132 23.57 18.90 24.11
CA ASN A 132 23.61 18.69 25.55
C ASN A 132 24.74 19.47 26.26
N GLU A 133 24.39 20.48 27.07
CA GLU A 133 25.35 21.32 27.78
C GLU A 133 26.04 20.64 28.99
N GLU A 134 25.50 19.51 29.49
CA GLU A 134 26.00 18.85 30.71
C GLU A 134 27.40 18.23 30.51
N PHE A 135 27.70 17.79 29.29
CA PHE A 135 28.92 17.05 28.97
C PHE A 135 29.74 17.67 27.82
N ASN A 136 29.18 18.65 27.10
CA ASN A 136 29.83 19.24 25.92
C ASN A 136 30.31 20.68 26.17
N PRO A 137 31.61 20.97 25.94
CA PRO A 137 32.09 22.34 25.89
C PRO A 137 31.35 23.15 24.82
N PRO A 138 30.85 24.37 25.13
CA PRO A 138 30.07 25.19 24.18
C PRO A 138 30.76 25.50 22.84
N MET A 139 32.08 25.35 22.77
CA MET A 139 32.86 25.57 21.54
C MET A 139 32.71 24.46 20.49
N PHE A 140 32.15 23.31 20.85
CA PHE A 140 31.92 22.19 19.94
C PHE A 140 30.50 22.15 19.39
N TYR A 141 29.57 22.89 19.99
CA TYR A 141 28.23 23.04 19.45
C TYR A 141 28.23 23.83 18.13
N SER A 142 27.46 23.34 17.15
CA SER A 142 27.14 24.04 15.90
C SER A 142 25.62 24.12 15.74
N PRO A 143 25.04 25.28 15.35
CA PRO A 143 23.60 25.42 15.09
C PRO A 143 23.26 25.00 13.65
N ASP A 144 23.82 23.89 13.19
CA ASP A 144 23.54 23.27 11.90
C ASP A 144 22.79 21.93 12.15
N PRO A 145 22.33 21.21 11.11
CA PRO A 145 21.49 20.03 11.32
C PRO A 145 22.28 18.79 11.74
N TYR A 146 23.62 18.83 11.78
CA TYR A 146 24.42 17.67 12.17
C TYR A 146 24.42 17.53 13.69
N ARG A 147 24.22 16.31 14.18
CA ARG A 147 24.12 15.99 15.61
C ARG A 147 23.06 16.82 16.34
N SER A 148 21.96 17.13 15.66
CA SER A 148 20.79 17.76 16.28
C SER A 148 19.98 16.77 17.13
N SER A 149 20.19 15.48 16.93
CA SER A 149 19.64 14.36 17.70
C SER A 149 20.70 13.27 17.85
N ASP A 150 20.47 12.31 18.75
CA ASP A 150 21.20 11.04 18.79
C ASP A 150 20.66 9.99 17.81
N HIS A 151 19.55 10.29 17.13
CA HIS A 151 18.92 9.47 16.11
C HIS A 151 18.95 10.13 14.72
N ASP A 152 19.06 9.32 13.67
CA ASP A 152 18.91 9.77 12.29
C ASP A 152 17.44 9.90 11.88
N PRO A 153 17.03 10.99 11.22
CA PRO A 153 15.66 11.15 10.70
C PRO A 153 15.30 10.09 9.66
N LEU A 154 14.05 9.63 9.71
CA LEU A 154 13.47 8.81 8.65
C LEU A 154 12.80 9.69 7.59
N LEU A 155 13.10 9.42 6.33
CA LEU A 155 12.52 10.08 5.16
C LEU A 155 11.58 9.10 4.45
N ILE A 156 10.31 9.49 4.26
CA ILE A 156 9.30 8.67 3.59
C ILE A 156 8.73 9.45 2.41
N GLY A 157 8.85 8.89 1.21
CA GLY A 157 8.28 9.45 -0.01
C GLY A 157 6.92 8.85 -0.31
N LEU A 158 5.87 9.67 -0.31
CA LEU A 158 4.50 9.22 -0.57
C LEU A 158 3.94 9.77 -1.88
N ARG A 159 3.18 8.92 -2.59
CA ARG A 159 2.36 9.30 -3.75
C ARG A 159 0.89 9.06 -3.46
N LEU A 160 0.24 10.08 -2.93
CA LEU A 160 -1.17 10.03 -2.49
C LEU A 160 -2.19 10.29 -3.61
N ALA A 161 -1.74 10.39 -4.86
CA ALA A 161 -2.65 10.54 -6.00
C ALA A 161 -3.55 9.29 -6.16
N PRO A 162 -4.81 9.44 -6.59
CA PRO A 162 -5.68 8.28 -6.83
C PRO A 162 -5.03 7.33 -7.84
N ILE A 163 -4.95 6.04 -7.50
CA ILE A 163 -4.54 4.99 -8.45
C ILE A 163 -5.59 5.04 -9.59
N PRO A 164 -5.17 5.09 -10.87
CA PRO A 164 -6.09 5.02 -11.99
C PRO A 164 -7.02 3.80 -11.86
N THR A 165 -8.30 4.04 -11.60
CA THR A 165 -9.29 2.96 -11.60
C THR A 165 -9.57 2.56 -13.04
N GLU A 166 -9.50 1.26 -13.35
CA GLU A 166 -10.00 0.72 -14.63
C GLU A 166 -11.48 1.12 -14.77
N THR A 167 -11.77 2.13 -15.59
CA THR A 167 -13.15 2.50 -15.88
C THR A 167 -13.61 1.64 -17.05
N PRO A 168 -14.67 0.83 -16.90
CA PRO A 168 -15.19 0.05 -18.02
C PRO A 168 -15.67 1.01 -19.10
N THR A 169 -14.97 1.02 -20.24
CA THR A 169 -15.42 1.74 -21.42
C THR A 169 -16.23 0.75 -22.26
N ALA A 170 -17.47 1.10 -22.58
CA ALA A 170 -18.31 0.29 -23.43
C ALA A 170 -17.70 0.24 -24.84
N THR A 171 -17.19 -0.94 -25.24
CA THR A 171 -16.80 -1.20 -26.62
C THR A 171 -17.96 -1.91 -27.29
N ALA A 172 -18.47 -1.36 -28.40
CA ALA A 172 -19.53 -2.00 -29.16
C ALA A 172 -18.98 -3.28 -29.82
N SER A 173 -19.63 -4.42 -29.57
CA SER A 173 -19.41 -5.64 -30.33
C SER A 173 -20.62 -5.92 -31.20
N ASN A 174 -20.39 -6.15 -32.48
CA ASN A 174 -21.47 -6.44 -33.43
C ASN A 174 -21.88 -7.90 -33.27
N THR A 175 -23.12 -8.15 -32.86
CA THR A 175 -23.71 -9.49 -32.89
C THR A 175 -24.78 -9.53 -33.97
N SER A 176 -24.62 -10.39 -34.97
CA SER A 176 -25.59 -10.59 -36.03
C SER A 176 -26.74 -11.49 -35.53
N THR A 177 -27.96 -10.95 -35.44
CA THR A 177 -29.15 -11.75 -35.11
C THR A 177 -29.94 -12.02 -36.38
N PRO A 178 -30.18 -13.28 -36.79
CA PRO A 178 -31.02 -13.58 -37.93
C PRO A 178 -32.48 -13.23 -37.61
N THR A 179 -33.08 -12.31 -38.36
CA THR A 179 -34.52 -12.02 -38.28
C THR A 179 -35.20 -12.62 -39.51
N PRO A 180 -36.17 -13.55 -39.36
CA PRO A 180 -36.92 -14.06 -40.51
C PRO A 180 -37.70 -12.91 -41.13
N THR A 181 -37.47 -12.64 -42.42
CA THR A 181 -38.28 -11.72 -43.21
C THR A 181 -39.10 -12.56 -44.19
N PRO A 182 -40.43 -12.50 -44.16
CA PRO A 182 -41.24 -13.22 -45.12
C PRO A 182 -40.96 -12.70 -46.53
N SER A 183 -40.60 -13.61 -47.44
CA SER A 183 -40.43 -13.31 -48.88
C SER A 183 -41.50 -14.07 -49.68
N ASP A 184 -42.25 -13.33 -50.48
CA ASP A 184 -43.30 -13.87 -51.35
C ASP A 184 -42.67 -14.45 -52.63
N THR A 185 -41.93 -15.56 -52.51
CA THR A 185 -41.36 -16.24 -53.69
C THR A 185 -42.37 -17.25 -54.25
N PRO A 186 -42.98 -17.03 -55.43
CA PRO A 186 -43.90 -17.99 -56.03
C PRO A 186 -43.16 -19.27 -56.43
N THR A 187 -43.60 -20.43 -55.91
CA THR A 187 -43.09 -21.74 -56.35
C THR A 187 -44.13 -22.43 -57.24
N LEU A 188 -43.74 -22.83 -58.45
CA LEU A 188 -44.62 -23.57 -59.35
C LEU A 188 -44.61 -25.06 -58.99
N THR A 189 -45.72 -25.57 -58.47
CA THR A 189 -45.90 -27.01 -58.19
C THR A 189 -46.73 -27.63 -59.30
N SER A 190 -46.16 -28.57 -60.07
CA SER A 190 -46.93 -29.33 -61.06
C SER A 190 -47.55 -30.58 -60.42
N THR A 191 -48.88 -30.64 -60.34
CA THR A 191 -49.60 -31.84 -59.91
C THR A 191 -50.06 -32.61 -61.15
N PHE A 192 -49.55 -33.84 -61.35
CA PHE A 192 -49.97 -34.69 -62.45
C PHE A 192 -51.42 -35.17 -62.25
N THR A 193 -52.35 -34.50 -62.93
CA THR A 193 -53.74 -34.91 -63.14
C THR A 193 -53.91 -35.10 -64.65
N PRO A 194 -54.74 -36.02 -65.19
CA PRO A 194 -54.76 -36.36 -66.63
C PRO A 194 -55.33 -35.27 -67.58
N THR A 195 -55.26 -34.00 -67.19
CA THR A 195 -55.55 -32.83 -68.02
C THR A 195 -54.46 -31.78 -67.75
N ASP A 196 -53.68 -31.43 -68.78
CA ASP A 196 -52.57 -30.45 -68.72
C ASP A 196 -53.06 -29.01 -68.39
N THR A 197 -53.34 -28.75 -67.11
CA THR A 197 -53.54 -27.38 -66.60
C THR A 197 -52.63 -27.16 -65.40
N SER A 198 -51.59 -26.33 -65.57
CA SER A 198 -50.73 -25.90 -64.45
C SER A 198 -51.40 -24.75 -63.69
N THR A 199 -51.63 -24.92 -62.39
CA THR A 199 -52.06 -23.83 -61.49
C THR A 199 -50.87 -23.37 -60.65
N ALA A 200 -50.51 -22.09 -60.72
CA ALA A 200 -49.49 -21.53 -59.84
C ALA A 200 -50.07 -21.29 -58.43
N THR A 201 -49.41 -21.78 -57.39
CA THR A 201 -49.78 -21.53 -55.99
C THR A 201 -48.69 -20.71 -55.32
N LEU A 202 -49.03 -19.54 -54.78
CA LEU A 202 -48.09 -18.74 -53.97
C LEU A 202 -47.82 -19.48 -52.66
N THR A 203 -46.56 -19.81 -52.39
CA THR A 203 -46.14 -20.38 -51.10
C THR A 203 -45.15 -19.42 -50.47
N LEU A 204 -45.50 -18.87 -49.30
CA LEU A 204 -44.61 -17.97 -48.55
C LEU A 204 -43.41 -18.78 -48.03
N THR A 205 -42.19 -18.34 -48.33
CA THR A 205 -40.96 -18.94 -47.78
C THR A 205 -40.19 -17.83 -47.06
N ASP A 206 -40.00 -17.98 -45.74
CA ASP A 206 -39.20 -17.02 -44.97
C ASP A 206 -37.75 -17.03 -45.46
N THR A 207 -37.26 -15.85 -45.86
CA THR A 207 -35.84 -15.63 -46.15
C THR A 207 -35.24 -14.90 -44.96
N ALA A 208 -34.27 -15.53 -44.29
CA ALA A 208 -33.61 -14.90 -43.15
C ALA A 208 -32.78 -13.70 -43.63
N THR A 209 -33.11 -12.50 -43.14
CA THR A 209 -32.28 -11.30 -43.32
C THR A 209 -31.56 -11.03 -42.01
N SER A 210 -30.23 -10.98 -42.02
CA SER A 210 -29.45 -10.66 -40.82
C SER A 210 -29.57 -9.18 -40.49
N THR A 211 -30.03 -8.84 -39.28
CA THR A 211 -29.97 -7.47 -38.76
C THR A 211 -28.84 -7.41 -37.73
N GLU A 212 -27.88 -6.50 -37.91
CA GLU A 212 -26.83 -6.29 -36.91
C GLU A 212 -27.42 -5.62 -35.67
N THR A 213 -27.20 -6.21 -34.50
CA THR A 213 -27.56 -5.62 -33.21
C THR A 213 -26.28 -5.30 -32.44
N HIS A 214 -26.09 -4.04 -32.06
CA HIS A 214 -24.97 -3.62 -31.22
C HIS A 214 -25.27 -3.98 -29.77
N THR A 215 -24.50 -4.90 -29.19
CA THR A 215 -24.57 -5.20 -27.76
C THR A 215 -23.31 -4.64 -27.11
N PRO A 216 -23.42 -3.75 -26.11
CA PRO A 216 -22.24 -3.19 -25.45
C PRO A 216 -21.52 -4.30 -24.67
N ILE A 217 -20.20 -4.42 -24.85
CA ILE A 217 -19.33 -5.25 -24.02
C ILE A 217 -18.41 -4.30 -23.24
N SER A 218 -18.27 -4.54 -21.94
CA SER A 218 -17.33 -3.79 -21.11
C SER A 218 -15.90 -4.25 -21.42
N THR A 219 -15.07 -3.34 -21.91
CA THR A 219 -13.61 -3.53 -21.99
C THR A 219 -12.97 -2.54 -21.02
N SER A 220 -12.01 -2.99 -20.23
CA SER A 220 -11.35 -2.10 -19.28
C SER A 220 -10.37 -1.17 -19.98
N THR A 221 -10.29 0.07 -19.53
CA THR A 221 -9.31 1.05 -20.03
C THR A 221 -8.79 1.86 -18.85
N LEU A 222 -7.47 1.92 -18.71
CA LEU A 222 -6.78 2.71 -17.70
C LEU A 222 -6.94 4.20 -18.04
N THR A 223 -7.46 5.01 -17.10
CA THR A 223 -7.55 6.46 -17.25
C THR A 223 -6.75 7.14 -16.15
N GLU A 224 -5.62 7.74 -16.50
CA GLU A 224 -4.84 8.53 -15.55
C GLU A 224 -5.51 9.88 -15.27
N THR A 225 -5.70 10.20 -13.98
CA THR A 225 -6.03 11.55 -13.54
C THR A 225 -4.72 12.23 -13.11
N PRO A 226 -4.31 13.35 -13.72
CA PRO A 226 -3.05 13.98 -13.38
C PRO A 226 -3.17 14.73 -12.06
N THR A 227 -2.32 14.38 -11.09
CA THR A 227 -2.02 15.28 -9.96
C THR A 227 -0.56 15.13 -9.55
N ASN A 228 0.17 16.25 -9.58
CA ASN A 228 1.49 16.39 -9.00
C ASN A 228 1.35 16.65 -7.51
N SER A 229 1.81 15.73 -6.67
CA SER A 229 2.34 16.05 -5.35
C SER A 229 3.29 14.94 -4.96
N ILE A 230 4.56 15.28 -4.81
CA ILE A 230 5.56 14.47 -4.11
C ILE A 230 5.62 15.14 -2.75
N ASP A 231 5.06 14.49 -1.72
CA ASP A 231 5.17 14.99 -0.35
C ASP A 231 6.30 14.21 0.34
N TYR A 232 7.27 14.95 0.87
CA TYR A 232 8.34 14.38 1.68
C TYR A 232 8.01 14.68 3.13
N ASP A 233 7.70 13.65 3.91
CA ASP A 233 7.58 13.80 5.35
C ASP A 233 8.99 13.65 5.96
N ILE A 234 9.49 14.72 6.57
CA ILE A 234 10.75 14.72 7.32
C ILE A 234 10.36 14.67 8.79
N ILE A 235 10.76 13.60 9.46
CA ILE A 235 10.36 13.33 10.84
C ILE A 235 11.60 13.44 11.73
N ASP A 236 11.60 14.45 12.61
CA ASP A 236 12.65 14.78 13.59
C ASP A 236 12.00 14.77 14.99
N ASP A 237 12.67 14.20 15.99
CA ASP A 237 12.16 14.04 17.39
C ASP A 237 12.61 15.19 18.31
#